data_AF-A0A9W7GG03-F1
#
_entry.id   AF-A0A9W7GG03-F1
#
_cell.length_a   1.000
_cell.length_b   1.000
_cell.length_c   1.000
_cell.angle_alpha   90.00
_cell.angle_beta   90.00
_cell.angle_gamma   90.00
#
_symmetry.space_group_name_H-M   'P 1'
#
loop_
_entity.id
_entity.type
_entity.pdbx_description
1 polymer ?
#
loop_
_entity_poly.entity_id
_entity_poly.type
_entity_poly.pdbx_seq_one_letter_code
_entity_poly.pdbx_strand_id
1 'polypeptide(L)'
;MSELAAESAQRKQAGRRASALLDAEQASRVSAVKAEEDQAKAERVSNQRRASAMMDLEQAARIQKIKLEEEMDSIERKSNQRRASNSMDMEQKRRIAEAAAEEEAEKVERRKSQAAAAAALDAEQSRRVSEASASEVSLSLERTSAGASALKQMDLERDRRASEKQPRSSLVKDAGVLDELQEEVDESESYAVVGDAKGLGSEPAEKVNISVKASANVGDIMGKDAGDESLRKYKENLLGKAAKGDLGDTADPRKVVVTEFRVVFEDKKVPDVVYDLSTDEGVKVMQDKGLKIKEGSGFKFELSFRVNHEILTGLKFVNRTRKGIFGQTESLVIGSFAPASDPYKFVFPRYGYNEAPAGMMYRGSYKATDKFVDSDGNLHLSYDYKVQITK
;
A
#
# COMPACT_ATOMS: atom_id res chain seq x y z
N MET A 1 -124.36 4.57 44.31
CA MET A 1 -123.15 3.84 44.76
C MET A 1 -122.34 3.23 43.60
N SER A 2 -122.92 2.93 42.44
CA SER A 2 -122.19 2.31 41.30
C SER A 2 -121.36 3.30 40.46
N GLU A 3 -121.81 4.54 40.25
CA GLU A 3 -121.11 5.53 39.41
C GLU A 3 -119.79 6.03 40.02
N LEU A 4 -119.76 6.31 41.32
CA LEU A 4 -118.56 6.74 42.04
C LEU A 4 -117.43 5.69 42.02
N ALA A 5 -117.80 4.39 42.02
CA ALA A 5 -116.83 3.30 41.91
C ALA A 5 -116.25 3.19 40.48
N ALA A 6 -117.07 3.42 39.46
CA ALA A 6 -116.64 3.43 38.06
C ALA A 6 -115.71 4.62 37.77
N GLU A 7 -116.01 5.81 38.29
CA GLU A 7 -115.18 7.01 38.13
C GLU A 7 -113.81 6.87 38.83
N SER A 8 -113.78 6.28 40.02
CA SER A 8 -112.53 5.97 40.74
C SER A 8 -111.66 4.96 39.98
N ALA A 9 -112.27 3.93 39.38
CA ALA A 9 -111.57 2.95 38.55
C ALA A 9 -111.01 3.59 37.27
N GLN A 10 -111.79 4.43 36.59
CA GLN A 10 -111.33 5.18 35.42
C GLN A 10 -110.19 6.14 35.75
N ARG A 11 -110.25 6.86 36.88
CA ARG A 11 -109.17 7.76 37.32
C ARG A 11 -107.88 7.00 37.64
N LYS A 12 -107.97 5.82 38.27
CA LYS A 12 -106.82 4.93 38.48
C LYS A 12 -106.24 4.40 37.17
N GLN A 13 -107.10 4.01 36.22
CA GLN A 13 -106.67 3.54 34.91
C GLN A 13 -106.02 4.66 34.08
N ALA A 14 -106.58 5.88 34.14
CA ALA A 14 -106.02 7.07 33.51
C ALA A 14 -104.65 7.44 34.14
N GLY A 15 -104.52 7.39 35.47
CA GLY A 15 -103.25 7.61 36.15
C GLY A 15 -102.16 6.59 35.78
N ARG A 16 -102.52 5.31 35.68
CA ARG A 16 -101.61 4.25 35.20
C ARG A 16 -101.18 4.46 33.75
N ARG A 17 -102.12 4.84 32.87
CA ARG A 17 -101.82 5.16 31.47
C ARG A 17 -100.90 6.38 31.35
N ALA A 18 -101.16 7.43 32.14
CA ALA A 18 -100.31 8.62 32.16
C ALA A 18 -98.88 8.30 32.64
N SER A 19 -98.73 7.49 33.70
CA SER A 19 -97.41 7.02 34.16
C SER A 19 -96.68 6.22 33.08
N ALA A 20 -97.37 5.27 32.44
CA ALA A 20 -96.76 4.45 31.39
C ALA A 20 -96.33 5.27 30.17
N LEU A 21 -97.05 6.35 29.83
CA LEU A 21 -96.65 7.26 28.77
C LEU A 21 -95.42 8.09 29.15
N LEU A 22 -95.34 8.56 30.40
CA LEU A 22 -94.16 9.26 30.91
C LEU A 22 -92.93 8.35 30.94
N ASP A 23 -93.07 7.10 31.39
CA ASP A 23 -91.98 6.13 31.41
C ASP A 23 -91.51 5.78 29.98
N ALA A 24 -92.45 5.65 29.03
CA ALA A 24 -92.13 5.43 27.62
C ALA A 24 -91.41 6.64 27.00
N GLU A 25 -91.83 7.86 27.32
CA GLU A 25 -91.17 9.09 26.86
C GLU A 25 -89.77 9.22 27.46
N GLN A 26 -89.59 8.95 28.75
CA GLN A 26 -88.28 8.94 29.40
C GLN A 26 -87.35 7.89 28.79
N ALA A 27 -87.84 6.67 28.54
CA ALA A 27 -87.07 5.63 27.88
C ALA A 27 -86.64 6.04 26.46
N SER A 28 -87.53 6.67 25.70
CA SER A 28 -87.23 7.21 24.38
C SER A 28 -86.14 8.28 24.42
N ARG A 29 -86.23 9.25 25.34
CA ARG A 29 -85.21 10.29 25.53
C ARG A 29 -83.85 9.70 25.90
N VAL A 30 -83.81 8.74 26.84
CA VAL A 30 -82.57 8.05 27.22
C VAL A 30 -81.97 7.28 26.04
N SER A 31 -82.80 6.63 25.21
CA SER A 31 -82.31 5.93 24.01
C SER A 31 -81.75 6.88 22.96
N ALA A 32 -82.38 8.04 22.76
CA ALA A 32 -81.91 9.07 21.83
C ALA A 32 -80.57 9.66 22.27
N VAL A 33 -80.41 9.98 23.57
CA VAL A 33 -79.14 10.48 24.12
C VAL A 33 -78.02 9.45 23.97
N LYS A 34 -78.30 8.16 24.22
CA LYS A 34 -77.31 7.09 24.01
C LYS A 34 -76.90 6.96 22.54
N ALA A 35 -77.87 7.04 21.62
CA ALA A 35 -77.57 6.98 20.19
C ALA A 35 -76.69 8.17 19.73
N GLU A 36 -76.97 9.37 20.23
CA GLU A 36 -76.18 10.56 19.95
C GLU A 36 -74.75 10.46 20.53
N GLU A 37 -74.60 9.96 21.77
CA GLU A 37 -73.30 9.70 22.37
C GLU A 37 -72.49 8.66 21.58
N ASP A 38 -73.11 7.59 21.12
CA ASP A 38 -72.44 6.54 20.37
C ASP A 38 -72.04 7.02 18.96
N GLN A 39 -72.86 7.86 18.34
CA GLN A 39 -72.51 8.52 17.08
C GLN A 39 -71.33 9.48 17.27
N ALA A 40 -71.33 10.29 18.34
CA ALA A 40 -70.22 11.18 18.67
C ALA A 40 -68.92 10.42 18.97
N LYS A 41 -69.00 9.27 19.66
CA LYS A 41 -67.83 8.40 19.89
C LYS A 41 -67.31 7.83 18.59
N ALA A 42 -68.17 7.34 17.70
CA ALA A 42 -67.79 6.81 16.40
C ALA A 42 -67.09 7.87 15.54
N GLU A 43 -67.60 9.11 15.54
CA GLU A 43 -67.00 10.23 14.82
C GLU A 43 -65.63 10.61 15.38
N ARG A 44 -65.47 10.66 16.72
CA ARG A 44 -64.17 10.89 17.37
C ARG A 44 -63.14 9.84 16.96
N VAL A 45 -63.52 8.57 16.96
CA VAL A 45 -62.62 7.47 16.55
C VAL A 45 -62.25 7.60 15.07
N SER A 46 -63.19 7.95 14.20
CA SER A 46 -62.93 8.19 12.78
C SER A 46 -61.98 9.35 12.56
N ASN A 47 -62.20 10.48 13.25
CA ASN A 47 -61.36 11.67 13.17
C ASN A 47 -59.95 11.39 13.73
N GLN A 48 -59.83 10.64 14.81
CA GLN A 48 -58.53 10.22 15.36
C GLN A 48 -57.75 9.33 14.39
N ARG A 49 -58.42 8.38 13.72
CA ARG A 49 -57.80 7.53 12.70
C ARG A 49 -57.30 8.33 11.49
N ARG A 50 -58.11 9.28 11.00
CA ARG A 50 -57.71 10.17 9.90
C ARG A 50 -56.50 11.04 10.28
N ALA A 51 -56.48 11.58 11.50
CA ALA A 51 -55.36 12.37 12.01
C ALA A 51 -54.07 11.54 12.11
N SER A 52 -54.15 10.31 12.62
CA SER A 52 -53.00 9.38 12.68
C SER A 52 -52.48 9.06 11.28
N ALA A 53 -53.37 8.73 10.33
CA ALA A 53 -52.97 8.40 8.96
C ALA A 53 -52.28 9.58 8.25
N MET A 54 -52.73 10.80 8.49
CA MET A 54 -52.08 12.00 7.95
C MET A 54 -50.68 12.22 8.54
N MET A 55 -50.49 11.97 9.85
CA MET A 55 -49.16 12.04 10.46
C MET A 55 -48.22 10.96 9.93
N ASP A 56 -48.71 9.73 9.73
CA ASP A 56 -47.91 8.64 9.18
C ASP A 56 -47.48 8.93 7.73
N LEU A 57 -48.38 9.48 6.91
CA LEU A 57 -48.07 9.93 5.55
C LEU A 57 -47.03 11.07 5.54
N GLU A 58 -47.16 12.04 6.45
CA GLU A 58 -46.20 13.15 6.55
C GLU A 58 -44.82 12.65 7.00
N GLN A 59 -44.75 11.73 7.97
CA GLN A 59 -43.50 11.10 8.38
C GLN A 59 -42.87 10.32 7.24
N ALA A 60 -43.65 9.54 6.48
CA ALA A 60 -43.17 8.80 5.33
C ALA A 60 -42.60 9.74 4.25
N ALA A 61 -43.28 10.86 3.97
CA ALA A 61 -42.80 11.87 3.02
C ALA A 61 -41.47 12.52 3.48
N ARG A 62 -41.33 12.84 4.78
CA ARG A 62 -40.07 13.35 5.35
C ARG A 62 -38.93 12.35 5.21
N ILE A 63 -39.19 11.07 5.48
CA ILE A 63 -38.19 10.00 5.33
C ILE A 63 -37.75 9.87 3.87
N GLN A 64 -38.68 9.93 2.91
CA GLN A 64 -38.34 9.88 1.49
C GLN A 64 -37.49 11.07 1.06
N LYS A 65 -37.81 12.28 1.53
CA LYS A 65 -37.02 13.47 1.24
C LYS A 65 -35.58 13.37 1.75
N ILE A 66 -35.40 12.90 2.99
CA ILE A 66 -34.07 12.68 3.58
C ILE A 66 -33.27 11.66 2.76
N LYS A 67 -33.89 10.55 2.35
CA LYS A 67 -33.23 9.54 1.50
C LYS A 67 -32.77 10.11 0.16
N LEU A 68 -33.58 10.94 -0.48
CA LEU A 68 -33.24 11.61 -1.73
C LEU A 68 -32.07 12.59 -1.57
N GLU A 69 -32.07 13.39 -0.50
CA GLU A 69 -30.95 14.29 -0.17
C GLU A 69 -29.66 13.51 0.10
N GLU A 70 -29.72 12.42 0.86
CA GLU A 70 -28.55 11.54 1.11
C GLU A 70 -27.99 10.90 -0.17
N GLU A 71 -28.85 10.47 -1.10
CA GLU A 71 -28.42 9.93 -2.39
C GLU A 71 -27.76 11.00 -3.26
N MET A 72 -28.30 12.22 -3.29
CA MET A 72 -27.69 13.33 -4.02
C MET A 72 -26.32 13.71 -3.46
N ASP A 73 -26.20 13.82 -2.13
CA ASP A 73 -24.92 14.09 -1.46
C ASP A 73 -23.89 12.96 -1.69
N SER A 74 -24.35 11.72 -1.77
CA SER A 74 -23.51 10.56 -2.08
C SER A 74 -22.99 10.60 -3.52
N ILE A 75 -23.84 11.00 -4.47
CA ILE A 75 -23.47 11.19 -5.87
C ILE A 75 -22.45 12.32 -6.00
N GLU A 76 -22.67 13.47 -5.33
CA GLU A 76 -21.74 14.60 -5.37
C GLU A 76 -20.38 14.24 -4.75
N ARG A 77 -20.38 13.57 -3.59
CA ARG A 77 -19.15 13.08 -2.96
C ARG A 77 -18.37 12.14 -3.88
N LYS A 78 -19.04 11.18 -4.53
CA LYS A 78 -18.40 10.28 -5.51
C LYS A 78 -17.83 11.03 -6.71
N SER A 79 -18.55 12.04 -7.20
CA SER A 79 -18.08 12.88 -8.31
C SER A 79 -16.84 13.68 -7.94
N ASN A 80 -16.85 14.33 -6.76
CA ASN A 80 -15.71 15.09 -6.24
C ASN A 80 -14.50 14.19 -5.95
N GLN A 81 -14.72 13.00 -5.39
CA GLN A 81 -13.66 12.01 -5.18
C GLN A 81 -13.02 11.56 -6.50
N ARG A 82 -13.82 11.32 -7.54
CA ARG A 82 -13.30 10.98 -8.88
C ARG A 82 -12.48 12.12 -9.49
N ARG A 83 -12.95 13.37 -9.38
CA ARG A 83 -12.20 14.54 -9.88
C ARG A 83 -10.86 14.70 -9.16
N ALA A 84 -10.84 14.56 -7.84
CA ALA A 84 -9.60 14.62 -7.05
C ALA A 84 -8.64 13.47 -7.36
N SER A 85 -9.14 12.24 -7.51
CA SER A 85 -8.32 11.10 -7.93
C SER A 85 -7.69 11.33 -9.30
N ASN A 86 -8.49 11.79 -10.27
CA ASN A 86 -8.01 12.05 -11.62
C ASN A 86 -6.97 13.18 -11.66
N SER A 87 -7.12 14.24 -10.85
CA SER A 87 -6.11 15.31 -10.79
C SER A 87 -4.80 14.81 -10.19
N MET A 88 -4.86 13.98 -9.14
CA MET A 88 -3.68 13.38 -8.51
C MET A 88 -2.96 12.43 -9.46
N ASP A 89 -3.69 11.58 -10.18
CA ASP A 89 -3.10 10.67 -11.16
C ASP A 89 -2.41 11.42 -12.31
N MET A 90 -3.01 12.52 -12.78
CA MET A 90 -2.40 13.37 -13.81
C MET A 90 -1.15 14.08 -13.30
N GLU A 91 -1.15 14.57 -12.05
CA GLU A 91 0.02 15.20 -11.45
C GLU A 91 1.14 14.19 -11.19
N GLN A 92 0.81 12.97 -10.75
CA GLN A 92 1.79 11.90 -10.56
C GLN A 92 2.41 11.48 -11.90
N LYS A 93 1.60 11.31 -12.97
CA LYS A 93 2.10 11.04 -14.31
C LYS A 93 3.05 12.14 -14.80
N ARG A 94 2.72 13.42 -14.54
CA ARG A 94 3.58 14.54 -14.88
C ARG A 94 4.92 14.48 -14.12
N ARG A 95 4.92 14.24 -12.81
CA ARG A 95 6.15 14.14 -12.01
C ARG A 95 7.03 12.97 -12.45
N ILE A 96 6.44 11.83 -12.79
CA ILE A 96 7.18 10.67 -13.30
C ILE A 96 7.82 11.01 -14.66
N ALA A 97 7.08 11.68 -15.56
CA ALA A 97 7.60 12.10 -16.85
C ALA A 97 8.74 13.14 -16.70
N GLU A 98 8.60 14.08 -15.77
CA GLU A 98 9.61 15.09 -15.46
C GLU A 98 10.89 14.45 -14.88
N ALA A 99 10.76 13.56 -13.91
CA ALA A 99 11.89 12.82 -13.35
C ALA A 99 12.58 11.92 -14.40
N ALA A 100 11.82 11.28 -15.28
CA ALA A 100 12.39 10.48 -16.37
C ALA A 100 13.15 11.36 -17.38
N ALA A 101 12.67 12.57 -17.67
CA ALA A 101 13.35 13.52 -18.54
C ALA A 101 14.65 14.04 -17.90
N GLU A 102 14.65 14.32 -16.60
CA GLU A 102 15.85 14.68 -15.85
C GLU A 102 16.88 13.54 -15.85
N GLU A 103 16.46 12.30 -15.62
CA GLU A 103 17.36 11.13 -15.62
C GLU A 103 18.01 10.93 -17.00
N GLU A 104 17.25 11.10 -18.09
CA GLU A 104 17.82 11.04 -19.45
C GLU A 104 18.77 12.20 -19.73
N ALA A 105 18.47 13.42 -19.26
CA ALA A 105 19.39 14.54 -19.37
C ALA A 105 20.71 14.28 -18.63
N GLU A 106 20.66 13.76 -17.41
CA GLU A 106 21.84 13.35 -16.64
C GLU A 106 22.63 12.25 -17.34
N LYS A 107 21.96 11.24 -17.91
CA LYS A 107 22.65 10.18 -18.68
C LYS A 107 23.36 10.74 -19.91
N VAL A 108 22.74 11.68 -20.61
CA VAL A 108 23.35 12.35 -21.77
C VAL A 108 24.59 13.14 -21.33
N GLU A 109 24.51 13.87 -20.21
CA GLU A 109 25.64 14.62 -19.67
C GLU A 109 26.78 13.68 -19.21
N ARG A 110 26.45 12.58 -18.53
CA ARG A 110 27.42 11.54 -18.13
C ARG A 110 28.11 10.93 -19.33
N ARG A 111 27.37 10.61 -20.41
CA ARG A 111 27.95 10.09 -21.66
C ARG A 111 28.89 11.10 -22.31
N LYS A 112 28.53 12.38 -22.36
CA LYS A 112 29.41 13.45 -22.86
C LYS A 112 30.69 13.56 -22.03
N SER A 113 30.56 13.53 -20.71
CA SER A 113 31.70 13.60 -19.78
C SER A 113 32.63 12.39 -19.90
N GLN A 114 32.07 11.19 -20.03
CA GLN A 114 32.82 9.96 -20.27
C GLN A 114 33.54 9.98 -21.62
N ALA A 115 32.87 10.44 -22.68
CA ALA A 115 33.48 10.56 -24.01
C ALA A 115 34.64 11.58 -24.01
N ALA A 116 34.49 12.71 -23.31
CA ALA A 116 35.56 13.69 -23.17
C ALA A 116 36.77 13.13 -22.40
N ALA A 117 36.53 12.36 -21.32
CA ALA A 117 37.60 11.70 -20.58
C ALA A 117 38.33 10.65 -21.42
N ALA A 118 37.59 9.85 -22.21
CA ALA A 118 38.18 8.87 -23.12
C ALA A 118 39.04 9.54 -24.22
N ALA A 119 38.55 10.63 -24.82
CA ALA A 119 39.32 11.39 -25.81
C ALA A 119 40.60 12.01 -25.22
N ALA A 120 40.56 12.48 -23.96
CA ALA A 120 41.75 12.99 -23.28
C ALA A 120 42.80 11.90 -23.03
N LEU A 121 42.38 10.68 -22.67
CA LEU A 121 43.28 9.54 -22.50
C LEU A 121 43.92 9.13 -23.83
N ASP A 122 43.15 9.07 -24.91
CA ASP A 122 43.64 8.72 -26.25
C ASP A 122 44.66 9.75 -26.78
N ALA A 123 44.39 11.04 -26.56
CA ALA A 123 45.33 12.12 -26.89
C ALA A 123 46.64 12.00 -26.10
N GLU A 124 46.57 11.67 -24.81
CA GLU A 124 47.76 11.48 -23.96
C GLU A 124 48.55 10.22 -24.34
N GLN A 125 47.87 9.14 -24.71
CA GLN A 125 48.52 7.93 -25.24
C GLN A 125 49.26 8.23 -26.55
N SER A 126 48.61 8.93 -27.48
CA SER A 126 49.20 9.34 -28.76
C SER A 126 50.44 10.22 -28.56
N ARG A 127 50.39 11.16 -27.60
CA ARG A 127 51.54 11.99 -27.22
C ARG A 127 52.71 11.13 -26.72
N ARG A 128 52.47 10.20 -25.79
CA ARG A 128 53.52 9.31 -25.27
C ARG A 128 54.16 8.43 -26.34
N VAL A 129 53.36 7.91 -27.28
CA VAL A 129 53.89 7.12 -28.41
C VAL A 129 54.78 7.99 -29.32
N SER A 130 54.38 9.25 -29.56
CA SER A 130 55.20 10.19 -30.35
C SER A 130 56.49 10.61 -29.64
N GLU A 131 56.47 10.80 -28.32
CA GLU A 131 57.67 11.11 -27.53
C GLU A 131 58.61 9.90 -27.45
N ALA A 132 58.05 8.69 -27.32
CA ALA A 132 58.83 7.45 -27.33
C ALA A 132 59.51 7.21 -28.68
N SER A 133 58.80 7.40 -29.79
CA SER A 133 59.39 7.24 -31.13
C SER A 133 60.44 8.31 -31.43
N ALA A 134 60.23 9.56 -31.02
CA ALA A 134 61.25 10.61 -31.12
C ALA A 134 62.51 10.29 -30.29
N SER A 135 62.33 9.72 -29.09
CA SER A 135 63.44 9.26 -28.25
C SER A 135 64.22 8.12 -28.92
N GLU A 136 63.53 7.13 -29.51
CA GLU A 136 64.19 6.04 -30.25
C GLU A 136 64.98 6.56 -31.46
N VAL A 137 64.43 7.51 -32.22
CA VAL A 137 65.13 8.14 -33.34
C VAL A 137 66.39 8.85 -32.85
N SER A 138 66.32 9.60 -31.74
CA SER A 138 67.49 10.28 -31.17
C SER A 138 68.58 9.30 -30.72
N LEU A 139 68.20 8.21 -30.05
CA LEU A 139 69.11 7.14 -29.63
C LEU A 139 69.75 6.43 -30.83
N SER A 140 69.00 6.23 -31.92
CA SER A 140 69.52 5.64 -33.16
C SER A 140 70.56 6.55 -33.84
N LEU A 141 70.34 7.87 -33.82
CA LEU A 141 71.28 8.86 -34.33
C LEU A 141 72.57 8.90 -33.50
N GLU A 142 72.46 8.86 -32.18
CA GLU A 142 73.64 8.78 -31.31
C GLU A 142 74.44 7.50 -31.57
N ARG A 143 73.77 6.35 -31.67
CA ARG A 143 74.43 5.07 -31.99
C ARG A 143 75.15 5.08 -33.33
N THR A 144 74.55 5.65 -34.37
CA THR A 144 75.17 5.75 -35.69
C THR A 144 76.35 6.72 -35.69
N SER A 145 76.24 7.85 -34.98
CA SER A 145 77.34 8.81 -34.82
C SER A 145 78.52 8.25 -34.03
N ALA A 146 78.24 7.49 -32.97
CA ALA A 146 79.25 6.78 -32.17
C ALA A 146 79.91 5.67 -33.00
N GLY A 147 79.13 4.92 -33.78
CA GLY A 147 79.63 3.90 -34.71
C GLY A 147 80.53 4.49 -35.80
N ALA A 148 80.13 5.61 -36.41
CA ALA A 148 80.94 6.31 -37.41
C ALA A 148 82.25 6.86 -36.82
N SER A 149 82.20 7.38 -35.59
CA SER A 149 83.39 7.85 -34.87
C SER A 149 84.35 6.71 -34.53
N ALA A 150 83.82 5.56 -34.14
CA ALA A 150 84.60 4.35 -33.89
C ALA A 150 85.24 3.80 -35.17
N LEU A 151 84.53 3.78 -36.30
CA LEU A 151 85.08 3.40 -37.60
C LEU A 151 86.23 4.32 -38.02
N LYS A 152 86.07 5.63 -37.86
CA LYS A 152 87.11 6.61 -38.18
C LYS A 152 88.35 6.43 -37.29
N GLN A 153 88.16 6.11 -36.01
CA GLN A 153 89.27 5.76 -35.11
C GLN A 153 89.95 4.45 -35.53
N MET A 154 89.19 3.44 -35.94
CA MET A 154 89.75 2.18 -36.45
C MET A 154 90.51 2.35 -37.77
N ASP A 155 90.05 3.21 -38.67
CA ASP A 155 90.76 3.50 -39.93
C ASP A 155 92.04 4.29 -39.67
N LEU A 156 92.02 5.29 -38.76
CA LEU A 156 93.23 5.96 -38.28
C LEU A 156 94.22 4.98 -37.63
N GLU A 157 93.74 4.04 -36.82
CA GLU A 157 94.55 2.99 -36.19
C GLU A 157 95.06 1.98 -37.23
N ARG A 158 94.29 1.71 -38.30
CA ARG A 158 94.66 0.83 -39.41
C ARG A 158 95.73 1.45 -40.29
N ASP A 159 95.65 2.76 -40.57
CA ASP A 159 96.69 3.51 -41.28
C ASP A 159 97.98 3.61 -40.45
N ARG A 160 97.85 3.79 -39.12
CA ARG A 160 98.97 3.70 -38.18
C ARG A 160 99.66 2.34 -38.25
N ARG A 161 98.88 1.25 -38.22
CA ARG A 161 99.39 -0.13 -38.37
C ARG A 161 99.89 -0.46 -39.78
N ALA A 162 99.43 0.23 -40.83
CA ALA A 162 99.95 0.04 -42.19
C ALA A 162 101.35 0.65 -42.38
N SER A 163 101.69 1.68 -41.58
CA SER A 163 103.03 2.29 -41.55
C SER A 163 104.07 1.45 -40.77
N GLU A 164 103.63 0.47 -39.97
CA GLU A 164 104.46 -0.46 -39.23
C GLU A 164 104.25 -1.89 -39.77
N LYS A 165 105.03 -2.34 -40.76
CA LYS A 165 104.99 -3.76 -41.18
C LYS A 165 106.35 -4.42 -41.25
N GLN A 166 106.48 -5.53 -40.52
CA GLN A 166 107.15 -6.78 -40.94
C GLN A 166 106.67 -8.01 -40.11
N PRO A 167 106.85 -9.26 -40.59
CA PRO A 167 105.79 -10.28 -40.64
C PRO A 167 105.98 -11.50 -39.70
N ARG A 168 104.92 -12.32 -39.51
CA ARG A 168 104.92 -13.79 -39.18
C ARG A 168 103.47 -14.28 -38.98
N SER A 169 102.95 -15.22 -39.79
CA SER A 169 102.99 -16.70 -39.76
C SER A 169 102.02 -17.40 -38.78
N SER A 170 101.15 -18.22 -39.38
CA SER A 170 100.62 -19.54 -38.96
C SER A 170 99.53 -19.70 -37.88
N LEU A 171 98.44 -20.36 -38.33
CA LEU A 171 97.83 -21.61 -37.82
C LEU A 171 96.72 -21.62 -36.72
N VAL A 172 95.64 -22.36 -37.07
CA VAL A 172 94.74 -23.24 -36.26
C VAL A 172 93.44 -22.61 -35.69
N LYS A 173 92.25 -23.00 -36.23
CA LYS A 173 91.20 -23.97 -35.75
C LYS A 173 90.56 -23.57 -34.39
N ASP A 174 89.29 -23.83 -34.04
CA ASP A 174 88.19 -24.67 -34.54
C ASP A 174 86.89 -24.26 -33.79
N ALA A 175 85.76 -24.80 -34.27
CA ALA A 175 84.47 -25.04 -33.57
C ALA A 175 83.64 -23.79 -33.18
N GLY A 176 82.34 -23.69 -33.39
CA GLY A 176 81.23 -24.60 -33.71
C GLY A 176 80.00 -23.91 -33.08
N VAL A 177 78.72 -24.08 -33.43
CA VAL A 177 77.96 -25.05 -34.20
C VAL A 177 76.49 -24.67 -33.88
N LEU A 178 75.64 -24.58 -34.91
CA LEU A 178 74.18 -24.89 -34.94
C LEU A 178 73.19 -24.06 -34.09
N ASP A 179 71.94 -23.80 -34.48
CA ASP A 179 71.22 -23.86 -35.76
C ASP A 179 69.77 -23.37 -35.53
N GLU A 180 69.08 -22.92 -36.59
CA GLU A 180 67.69 -23.29 -37.00
C GLU A 180 66.49 -23.23 -36.01
N LEU A 181 65.25 -22.80 -36.30
CA LEU A 181 64.35 -22.63 -37.49
C LEU A 181 63.20 -21.66 -37.10
N GLN A 182 62.78 -20.69 -37.93
CA GLN A 182 61.67 -20.68 -38.94
C GLN A 182 60.22 -20.81 -38.38
N GLU A 183 59.36 -19.77 -38.51
CA GLU A 183 58.29 -19.52 -39.53
C GLU A 183 56.91 -20.04 -39.03
N GLU A 184 55.68 -19.58 -39.35
CA GLU A 184 55.00 -18.55 -40.16
C GLU A 184 53.49 -18.57 -39.67
N VAL A 185 52.72 -17.46 -39.60
CA VAL A 185 51.61 -16.98 -40.52
C VAL A 185 50.32 -17.88 -40.45
N ASP A 186 49.03 -17.48 -40.42
CA ASP A 186 48.28 -16.28 -40.84
C ASP A 186 46.84 -16.15 -40.23
N GLU A 187 46.30 -14.93 -40.37
CA GLU A 187 44.93 -14.36 -40.52
C GLU A 187 43.58 -15.14 -40.36
N SER A 188 42.57 -14.49 -39.75
CA SER A 188 41.48 -13.73 -40.46
C SER A 188 40.25 -13.33 -39.58
N GLU A 189 39.91 -12.04 -39.71
CA GLU A 189 38.65 -11.22 -39.64
C GLU A 189 37.31 -11.80 -39.06
N SER A 190 36.34 -11.08 -38.45
CA SER A 190 35.66 -9.81 -38.84
C SER A 190 34.50 -9.40 -37.86
N TYR A 191 34.26 -8.07 -37.75
CA TYR A 191 33.04 -7.24 -37.50
C TYR A 191 31.99 -7.45 -36.35
N ALA A 192 32.09 -6.60 -35.31
CA ALA A 192 31.23 -5.45 -34.89
C ALA A 192 29.65 -5.47 -34.72
N VAL A 193 29.22 -5.23 -33.45
CA VAL A 193 28.19 -4.31 -32.82
C VAL A 193 26.63 -4.54 -32.78
N VAL A 194 26.07 -4.22 -31.57
CA VAL A 194 24.71 -3.74 -31.11
C VAL A 194 23.58 -4.79 -30.98
N GLY A 195 22.68 -4.84 -29.99
CA GLY A 195 22.35 -4.07 -28.77
C GLY A 195 20.99 -4.53 -28.17
N ASP A 196 20.73 -4.18 -26.91
CA ASP A 196 19.49 -4.45 -26.14
C ASP A 196 18.25 -3.66 -26.63
N ALA A 197 17.05 -4.22 -26.47
CA ALA A 197 15.88 -3.60 -25.78
C ALA A 197 14.53 -4.32 -26.05
N LYS A 198 13.72 -4.42 -24.98
CA LYS A 198 12.30 -4.84 -24.95
C LYS A 198 11.37 -3.79 -25.56
N GLY A 199 10.25 -4.24 -26.15
CA GLY A 199 9.09 -3.44 -26.54
C GLY A 199 7.78 -3.96 -25.93
N LEU A 200 6.87 -3.04 -25.61
CA LEU A 200 5.69 -3.12 -24.74
C LEU A 200 4.37 -2.99 -25.55
N GLY A 201 3.27 -3.52 -25.02
CA GLY A 201 1.86 -3.16 -25.35
C GLY A 201 0.89 -4.17 -24.74
N SER A 202 -0.32 -3.90 -24.23
CA SER A 202 -1.13 -2.70 -23.93
C SER A 202 -2.33 -3.15 -23.03
N GLU A 203 -2.89 -2.26 -22.21
CA GLU A 203 -3.84 -2.45 -21.06
C GLU A 203 -5.17 -3.24 -21.30
N PRO A 204 -5.86 -3.74 -20.23
CA PRO A 204 -6.79 -2.92 -19.42
C PRO A 204 -6.68 -3.15 -17.88
N ALA A 205 -7.20 -2.19 -17.11
CA ALA A 205 -7.27 -2.23 -15.64
C ALA A 205 -8.09 -3.42 -15.11
N GLU A 206 -7.40 -4.45 -14.62
CA GLU A 206 -7.99 -5.61 -13.94
C GLU A 206 -7.61 -5.64 -12.45
N LYS A 207 -8.55 -6.17 -11.66
CA LYS A 207 -8.42 -6.54 -10.24
C LYS A 207 -6.99 -6.92 -9.90
N VAL A 208 -6.41 -6.33 -8.85
CA VAL A 208 -5.09 -6.74 -8.35
C VAL A 208 -5.19 -8.17 -7.81
N ASN A 209 -5.11 -9.13 -8.72
CA ASN A 209 -4.83 -10.53 -8.45
C ASN A 209 -3.35 -10.57 -8.11
N ILE A 210 -3.03 -10.28 -6.85
CA ILE A 210 -1.72 -10.61 -6.28
C ILE A 210 -1.56 -12.11 -6.53
N SER A 211 -0.60 -12.50 -7.38
CA SER A 211 -0.32 -13.89 -7.71
C SER A 211 -0.14 -14.69 -6.41
N VAL A 212 -1.14 -15.52 -6.10
CA VAL A 212 -1.19 -16.36 -4.90
C VAL A 212 -0.49 -17.67 -5.24
N LYS A 213 0.78 -17.78 -4.86
CA LYS A 213 1.46 -18.98 -4.33
C LYS A 213 2.96 -18.82 -4.44
N ALA A 214 3.55 -18.34 -3.36
CA ALA A 214 4.92 -18.68 -2.96
C ALA A 214 5.05 -18.40 -1.46
N SER A 215 4.50 -19.30 -0.63
CA SER A 215 5.15 -19.54 0.67
C SER A 215 6.54 -20.05 0.31
N ALA A 216 7.53 -19.22 0.56
CA ALA A 216 8.92 -19.53 0.30
C ALA A 216 9.64 -19.35 1.63
N ASN A 217 10.22 -20.44 2.12
CA ASN A 217 11.10 -20.39 3.26
C ASN A 217 12.29 -19.47 2.92
N VAL A 218 12.75 -18.69 3.89
CA VAL A 218 13.89 -17.78 3.72
C VAL A 218 15.11 -18.53 3.19
N GLY A 219 15.34 -19.76 3.68
CA GLY A 219 16.42 -20.62 3.20
C GLY A 219 16.32 -20.96 1.71
N ASP A 220 15.12 -21.30 1.23
CA ASP A 220 14.89 -21.65 -0.19
C ASP A 220 15.14 -20.44 -1.10
N ILE A 221 14.76 -19.24 -0.67
CA ILE A 221 15.02 -18.00 -1.43
C ILE A 221 16.52 -17.73 -1.51
N MET A 222 17.24 -17.87 -0.40
CA MET A 222 18.67 -17.64 -0.34
C MET A 222 19.47 -18.70 -1.12
N GLY A 223 18.98 -19.94 -1.19
CA GLY A 223 19.62 -21.02 -1.94
C GLY A 223 19.47 -20.91 -3.46
N LYS A 224 18.41 -20.27 -3.96
CA LYS A 224 18.24 -20.00 -5.40
C LYS A 224 19.31 -19.02 -5.88
N ASP A 225 19.88 -19.27 -7.06
CA ASP A 225 20.82 -18.34 -7.72
C ASP A 225 22.05 -17.96 -6.86
N ALA A 226 22.50 -18.87 -5.99
CA ALA A 226 23.59 -18.60 -5.06
C ALA A 226 24.93 -18.20 -5.73
N GLY A 227 25.08 -18.50 -7.03
CA GLY A 227 26.22 -18.09 -7.85
C GLY A 227 26.16 -16.65 -8.37
N ASP A 228 25.02 -15.96 -8.25
CA ASP A 228 24.85 -14.56 -8.69
C ASP A 228 25.01 -13.60 -7.51
N GLU A 229 26.10 -12.83 -7.52
CA GLU A 229 26.40 -11.85 -6.48
C GLU A 229 25.34 -10.74 -6.37
N SER A 230 24.77 -10.32 -7.51
CA SER A 230 23.78 -9.25 -7.57
C SER A 230 22.47 -9.70 -6.94
N LEU A 231 22.01 -10.91 -7.27
CA LEU A 231 20.80 -11.47 -6.68
C LEU A 231 20.96 -11.79 -5.20
N ARG A 232 22.15 -12.22 -4.77
CA ARG A 232 22.45 -12.40 -3.33
C ARG A 232 22.33 -11.08 -2.57
N LYS A 233 22.98 -10.01 -3.04
CA LYS A 233 22.89 -8.66 -2.43
C LYS A 233 21.45 -8.15 -2.41
N TYR A 234 20.69 -8.39 -3.48
CA TYR A 234 19.28 -8.03 -3.55
C TYR A 234 18.43 -8.74 -2.50
N LYS A 235 18.60 -10.06 -2.35
CA LYS A 235 17.89 -10.89 -1.35
C LYS A 235 18.26 -10.48 0.07
N GLU A 236 19.54 -10.24 0.35
CA GLU A 236 20.01 -9.73 1.64
C GLU A 236 19.40 -8.38 1.99
N ASN A 237 19.28 -7.47 1.01
CA ASN A 237 18.69 -6.15 1.24
C ASN A 237 17.18 -6.22 1.53
N LEU A 238 16.45 -7.13 0.87
CA LEU A 238 15.01 -7.32 1.10
C LEU A 238 14.70 -8.05 2.41
N LEU A 239 15.43 -9.13 2.69
CA LEU A 239 15.20 -10.00 3.84
C LEU A 239 15.86 -9.46 5.12
N GLY A 240 16.86 -8.59 4.98
CA GLY A 240 17.54 -7.95 6.10
C GLY A 240 18.11 -8.98 7.08
N LYS A 241 17.66 -8.94 8.33
CA LYS A 241 18.08 -9.88 9.38
C LYS A 241 17.66 -11.32 9.08
N ALA A 242 16.56 -11.52 8.35
CA ALA A 242 16.09 -12.86 8.00
C ALA A 242 17.09 -13.61 7.11
N ALA A 243 17.78 -12.92 6.20
CA ALA A 243 18.86 -13.51 5.39
C ALA A 243 20.01 -14.06 6.25
N LYS A 244 20.17 -13.54 7.47
CA LYS A 244 21.18 -13.96 8.45
C LYS A 244 20.66 -14.98 9.48
N GLY A 245 19.44 -15.49 9.29
CA GLY A 245 18.84 -16.52 10.14
C GLY A 245 17.89 -16.01 11.22
N ASP A 246 17.49 -14.73 11.22
CA ASP A 246 16.40 -14.27 12.07
C ASP A 246 15.06 -14.80 11.56
N LEU A 247 14.50 -15.78 12.28
CA LEU A 247 13.20 -16.38 11.95
C LEU A 247 12.09 -15.91 12.89
N GLY A 248 12.31 -14.81 13.61
CA GLY A 248 11.40 -14.33 14.64
C GLY A 248 11.42 -15.22 15.88
N ASP A 249 10.27 -15.30 16.55
CA ASP A 249 10.08 -16.15 17.71
C ASP A 249 9.77 -17.58 17.26
N THR A 250 10.81 -18.42 17.20
CA THR A 250 10.69 -19.82 16.77
C THR A 250 9.98 -20.71 17.78
N ALA A 251 9.76 -20.24 19.02
CA ALA A 251 9.01 -20.98 20.03
C ALA A 251 7.49 -20.84 19.84
N ASP A 252 7.02 -19.73 19.26
CA ASP A 252 5.60 -19.52 18.96
C ASP A 252 5.25 -20.20 17.62
N PRO A 253 4.32 -21.16 17.57
CA PRO A 253 3.94 -21.84 16.31
C PRO A 253 3.21 -20.94 15.31
N ARG A 254 2.76 -19.74 15.71
CA ARG A 254 2.01 -18.80 14.85
C ARG A 254 2.96 -18.13 13.86
N LYS A 255 2.56 -18.08 12.58
CA LYS A 255 3.26 -17.34 11.52
C LYS A 255 3.23 -15.83 11.73
N VAL A 256 2.10 -15.30 12.22
CA VAL A 256 1.94 -13.88 12.52
C VAL A 256 1.39 -13.72 13.92
N VAL A 257 2.03 -12.89 14.72
CA VAL A 257 1.58 -12.52 16.05
C VAL A 257 1.34 -11.02 16.07
N VAL A 258 0.07 -10.61 16.08
CA VAL A 258 -0.27 -9.19 16.26
C VAL A 258 -0.01 -8.84 17.72
N THR A 259 0.96 -7.97 17.98
CA THR A 259 1.40 -7.65 19.34
C THR A 259 0.66 -6.47 19.92
N GLU A 260 0.41 -5.42 19.13
CA GLU A 260 -0.21 -4.19 19.65
C GLU A 260 -1.17 -3.59 18.62
N PHE A 261 -2.34 -3.16 19.10
CA PHE A 261 -3.25 -2.27 18.39
C PHE A 261 -3.31 -0.93 19.13
N ARG A 262 -2.85 0.12 18.47
CA ARG A 262 -2.78 1.47 19.01
C ARG A 262 -3.63 2.42 18.18
N VAL A 263 -4.38 3.27 18.86
CA VAL A 263 -5.11 4.40 18.26
C VAL A 263 -4.43 5.68 18.72
N VAL A 264 -3.78 6.35 17.78
CA VAL A 264 -3.06 7.60 18.01
C VAL A 264 -3.98 8.76 17.65
N PHE A 265 -4.26 9.65 18.60
CA PHE A 265 -5.12 10.80 18.34
C PHE A 265 -4.32 12.00 17.84
N GLU A 266 -4.93 12.83 17.00
CA GLU A 266 -4.32 14.08 16.53
C GLU A 266 -4.12 15.08 17.68
N ASP A 267 -5.12 15.15 18.58
CA ASP A 267 -5.01 15.98 19.78
C ASP A 267 -4.13 15.30 20.83
N LYS A 268 -2.91 15.81 20.99
CA LYS A 268 -1.92 15.32 21.97
C LYS A 268 -2.38 15.42 23.43
N LYS A 269 -3.46 16.14 23.72
CA LYS A 269 -4.05 16.18 25.07
C LYS A 269 -4.84 14.91 25.39
N VAL A 270 -5.28 14.18 24.36
CA VAL A 270 -5.96 12.89 24.50
C VAL A 270 -4.89 11.81 24.49
N PRO A 271 -4.81 10.94 25.52
CA PRO A 271 -3.85 9.86 25.52
C PRO A 271 -4.20 8.82 24.44
N ASP A 272 -3.17 8.29 23.79
CA ASP A 272 -3.30 7.18 22.85
C ASP A 272 -3.92 5.96 23.56
N VAL A 273 -4.78 5.26 22.85
CA VAL A 273 -5.36 4.01 23.34
C VAL A 273 -4.52 2.86 22.81
N VAL A 274 -3.99 2.04 23.72
CA VAL A 274 -3.10 0.93 23.40
C VAL A 274 -3.68 -0.37 23.94
N TYR A 275 -3.78 -1.37 23.08
CA TYR A 275 -4.15 -2.74 23.42
C TYR A 275 -3.04 -3.70 23.04
N ASP A 276 -2.62 -4.49 24.01
CA ASP A 276 -1.77 -5.65 23.76
C ASP A 276 -2.64 -6.79 23.21
N LEU A 277 -2.30 -7.29 22.03
CA LEU A 277 -3.01 -8.37 21.33
C LEU A 277 -2.17 -9.64 21.22
N SER A 278 -0.99 -9.67 21.84
CA SER A 278 -0.09 -10.83 21.81
C SER A 278 -0.70 -12.05 22.52
N THR A 279 -1.57 -11.81 23.51
CA THR A 279 -2.22 -12.84 24.31
C THR A 279 -3.74 -12.79 24.18
N ASP A 280 -4.38 -13.94 24.34
CA ASP A 280 -5.84 -14.05 24.29
C ASP A 280 -6.52 -13.24 25.41
N GLU A 281 -5.83 -13.02 26.53
CA GLU A 281 -6.28 -12.14 27.62
C GLU A 281 -6.30 -10.67 27.18
N GLY A 282 -5.25 -10.21 26.50
CA GLY A 282 -5.19 -8.87 25.94
C GLY A 282 -6.30 -8.62 24.92
N VAL A 283 -6.58 -9.62 24.07
CA VAL A 283 -7.73 -9.58 23.16
C VAL A 283 -9.04 -9.40 23.94
N LYS A 284 -9.30 -10.21 24.98
CA LYS A 284 -10.51 -10.08 25.82
C LYS A 284 -10.65 -8.69 26.44
N VAL A 285 -9.55 -8.11 26.94
CA VAL A 285 -9.54 -6.74 27.49
C VAL A 285 -10.02 -5.73 26.44
N MET A 286 -9.61 -5.88 25.18
CA MET A 286 -10.08 -5.02 24.08
C MET A 286 -11.58 -5.26 23.78
N GLN A 287 -12.06 -6.50 23.79
CA GLN A 287 -13.48 -6.80 23.57
C GLN A 287 -14.37 -6.18 24.66
N ASP A 288 -13.91 -6.21 25.90
CA ASP A 288 -14.63 -5.72 27.07
C ASP A 288 -14.59 -4.19 27.19
N LYS A 289 -13.40 -3.58 27.11
CA LYS A 289 -13.23 -2.12 27.24
C LYS A 289 -13.72 -1.38 26.01
N GLY A 290 -13.49 -1.94 24.82
CA GLY A 290 -13.78 -1.29 23.54
C GLY A 290 -12.96 -0.03 23.31
N LEU A 291 -13.38 0.80 22.37
CA LEU A 291 -12.70 2.04 21.99
C LEU A 291 -13.67 3.20 22.11
N LYS A 292 -13.27 4.30 22.74
CA LYS A 292 -14.05 5.53 22.81
C LYS A 292 -13.36 6.59 21.98
N ILE A 293 -14.08 7.15 21.02
CA ILE A 293 -13.56 8.16 20.10
C ILE A 293 -14.47 9.38 20.17
N LYS A 294 -13.86 10.57 20.26
CA LYS A 294 -14.58 11.83 20.19
C LYS A 294 -14.99 12.09 18.74
N GLU A 295 -16.22 12.50 18.51
CA GLU A 295 -16.69 12.85 17.18
C GLU A 295 -15.82 13.94 16.53
N GLY A 296 -15.59 13.85 15.22
CA GLY A 296 -14.76 14.82 14.48
C GLY A 296 -13.27 14.82 14.89
N SER A 297 -12.81 13.93 15.78
CA SER A 297 -11.39 13.86 16.11
C SER A 297 -10.60 13.16 15.02
N GLY A 298 -9.43 13.69 14.69
CA GLY A 298 -8.41 13.01 13.89
C GLY A 298 -7.77 11.86 14.66
N PHE A 299 -7.64 10.69 14.05
CA PHE A 299 -6.95 9.53 14.62
C PHE A 299 -6.18 8.72 13.57
N LYS A 300 -5.24 7.91 14.01
CA LYS A 300 -4.51 6.91 13.23
C LYS A 300 -4.55 5.56 13.92
N PHE A 301 -4.53 4.51 13.14
CA PHE A 301 -4.23 3.17 13.61
C PHE A 301 -2.74 2.90 13.48
N GLU A 302 -2.11 2.46 14.56
CA GLU A 302 -0.77 1.88 14.57
C GLU A 302 -0.91 0.39 14.96
N LEU A 303 -0.56 -0.48 14.02
CA LEU A 303 -0.56 -1.92 14.17
C LEU A 303 0.88 -2.38 14.37
N SER A 304 1.15 -3.09 15.46
CA SER A 304 2.43 -3.78 15.66
C SER A 304 2.22 -5.28 15.56
N PHE A 305 3.06 -5.96 14.77
CA PHE A 305 2.98 -7.40 14.60
C PHE A 305 4.36 -8.00 14.32
N ARG A 306 4.55 -9.26 14.73
CA ARG A 306 5.75 -10.06 14.46
C ARG A 306 5.42 -11.12 13.41
N VAL A 307 6.40 -11.44 12.57
CA VAL A 307 6.33 -12.54 11.61
C VAL A 307 7.38 -13.57 11.99
N ASN A 308 6.96 -14.83 12.08
CA ASN A 308 7.80 -15.96 12.47
C ASN A 308 7.89 -17.00 11.36
N HIS A 309 8.93 -17.82 11.38
CA HIS A 309 9.17 -19.02 10.55
C HIS A 309 9.41 -18.77 9.06
N GLU A 310 8.47 -18.13 8.36
CA GLU A 310 8.49 -17.97 6.92
C GLU A 310 7.94 -16.61 6.46
N ILE A 311 8.22 -16.25 5.20
CA ILE A 311 7.80 -14.98 4.64
C ILE A 311 6.28 -14.91 4.59
N LEU A 312 5.76 -13.81 5.12
CA LEU A 312 4.36 -13.45 5.07
C LEU A 312 4.09 -12.67 3.79
N THR A 313 3.14 -13.16 3.01
CA THR A 313 2.76 -12.55 1.73
C THR A 313 1.39 -11.87 1.85
N GLY A 314 1.32 -10.60 1.43
CA GLY A 314 0.06 -9.89 1.26
C GLY A 314 -0.86 -9.84 2.47
N LEU A 315 -0.32 -9.53 3.66
CA LEU A 315 -1.10 -9.29 4.87
C LEU A 315 -2.10 -8.15 4.65
N LYS A 316 -3.34 -8.40 5.05
CA LYS A 316 -4.47 -7.48 4.97
C LYS A 316 -5.11 -7.33 6.34
N PHE A 317 -5.41 -6.09 6.69
CA PHE A 317 -6.23 -5.73 7.84
C PHE A 317 -7.63 -5.37 7.35
N VAL A 318 -8.64 -6.05 7.88
CA VAL A 318 -10.05 -5.80 7.54
C VAL A 318 -10.77 -5.33 8.79
N ASN A 319 -11.19 -4.06 8.79
CA ASN A 319 -12.04 -3.49 9.81
C ASN A 319 -13.48 -3.47 9.32
N ARG A 320 -14.40 -4.07 10.08
CA ARG A 320 -15.83 -4.03 9.79
C ARG A 320 -16.56 -3.38 10.94
N THR A 321 -17.13 -2.21 10.72
CA THR A 321 -17.84 -1.44 11.72
C THR A 321 -19.34 -1.39 11.42
N ARG A 322 -20.19 -1.66 12.40
CA ARG A 322 -21.66 -1.72 12.23
C ARG A 322 -22.41 -1.04 13.38
N LYS A 323 -23.41 -0.24 13.03
CA LYS A 323 -24.40 0.36 13.93
C LYS A 323 -25.79 0.18 13.34
N GLY A 324 -26.53 -0.81 13.84
CA GLY A 324 -27.83 -1.18 13.30
C GLY A 324 -27.74 -1.65 11.84
N ILE A 325 -28.39 -0.91 10.94
CA ILE A 325 -28.41 -1.18 9.50
C ILE A 325 -27.18 -0.58 8.80
N PHE A 326 -26.58 0.46 9.38
CA PHE A 326 -25.38 1.09 8.83
C PHE A 326 -24.16 0.20 9.10
N GLY A 327 -23.54 -0.29 8.05
CA GLY A 327 -22.32 -1.10 8.11
C GLY A 327 -21.31 -0.60 7.10
N GLN A 328 -20.05 -0.49 7.54
CA GLN A 328 -18.91 -0.14 6.70
C GLN A 328 -17.86 -1.23 6.87
N THR A 329 -17.24 -1.63 5.76
CA THR A 329 -16.09 -2.53 5.76
C THR A 329 -14.95 -1.79 5.08
N GLU A 330 -13.82 -1.70 5.77
CA GLU A 330 -12.57 -1.16 5.25
C GLU A 330 -11.55 -2.30 5.18
N SER A 331 -10.86 -2.42 4.05
CA SER A 331 -9.85 -3.46 3.82
C SER A 331 -8.56 -2.77 3.39
N LEU A 332 -7.52 -2.96 4.18
CA LEU A 332 -6.24 -2.32 4.03
C LEU A 332 -5.16 -3.36 3.78
N VAL A 333 -4.51 -3.24 2.63
CA VAL A 333 -3.34 -4.08 2.30
C VAL A 333 -2.14 -3.50 3.04
N ILE A 334 -1.60 -4.27 3.98
CA ILE A 334 -0.42 -3.91 4.77
C ILE A 334 0.84 -4.20 3.94
N GLY A 335 0.94 -5.41 3.36
CA GLY A 335 2.06 -5.80 2.50
C GLY A 335 2.64 -7.18 2.81
N SER A 336 3.86 -7.43 2.36
CA SER A 336 4.60 -8.68 2.59
C SER A 336 5.80 -8.41 3.51
N PHE A 337 6.10 -9.34 4.41
CA PHE A 337 7.07 -9.16 5.48
C PHE A 337 7.91 -10.44 5.65
N ALA A 338 9.21 -10.27 5.85
CA ALA A 338 10.09 -11.38 6.22
C ALA A 338 9.90 -11.72 7.71
N PRO A 339 10.31 -12.92 8.15
CA PRO A 339 10.43 -13.21 9.57
C PRO A 339 11.39 -12.23 10.25
N ALA A 340 11.05 -11.76 11.45
CA ALA A 340 11.89 -10.86 12.21
C ALA A 340 11.59 -10.95 13.70
N SER A 341 12.62 -10.91 14.54
CA SER A 341 12.49 -10.89 16.00
C SER A 341 11.86 -9.57 16.48
N ASP A 342 12.24 -8.46 15.83
CA ASP A 342 11.67 -7.14 16.11
C ASP A 342 10.28 -6.99 15.44
N PRO A 343 9.27 -6.45 16.16
CA PRO A 343 7.95 -6.27 15.59
C PRO A 343 7.93 -5.19 14.49
N TYR A 344 7.24 -5.49 13.40
CA TYR A 344 6.90 -4.51 12.37
C TYR A 344 5.84 -3.55 12.88
N LYS A 345 5.95 -2.28 12.45
CA LYS A 345 4.98 -1.23 12.75
C LYS A 345 4.35 -0.71 11.47
N PHE A 346 3.04 -0.65 11.46
CA PHE A 346 2.27 -0.15 10.34
C PHE A 346 1.30 0.93 10.81
N VAL A 347 1.34 2.10 10.18
CA VAL A 347 0.53 3.26 10.57
C VAL A 347 -0.41 3.65 9.43
N PHE A 348 -1.69 3.82 9.73
CA PHE A 348 -2.72 4.22 8.78
C PHE A 348 -3.64 5.32 9.31
N PRO A 349 -3.93 6.37 8.53
CA PRO A 349 -3.30 6.69 7.24
C PRO A 349 -1.84 7.12 7.46
N ARG A 350 -0.97 6.85 6.46
CA ARG A 350 0.46 7.21 6.51
C ARG A 350 0.65 8.73 6.66
N TYR A 351 -0.19 9.50 5.97
CA TYR A 351 -0.22 10.97 6.00
C TYR A 351 -1.60 11.45 6.45
N GLY A 352 -1.68 12.63 7.08
CA GLY A 352 -2.93 13.18 7.61
C GLY A 352 -3.48 12.35 8.78
N TYR A 353 -4.79 12.37 8.98
CA TYR A 353 -5.51 11.60 10.01
C TYR A 353 -6.84 11.10 9.43
N ASN A 354 -7.33 9.96 9.93
CA ASN A 354 -8.73 9.59 9.73
C ASN A 354 -9.60 10.48 10.61
N GLU A 355 -10.75 10.92 10.11
CA GLU A 355 -11.69 11.73 10.88
C GLU A 355 -12.83 10.87 11.42
N ALA A 356 -13.07 10.94 12.73
CA ALA A 356 -14.21 10.26 13.34
C ALA A 356 -15.53 10.88 12.88
N PRO A 357 -16.57 10.09 12.56
CA PRO A 357 -17.82 10.63 12.06
C PRO A 357 -18.49 11.53 13.10
N ALA A 358 -18.98 12.69 12.66
CA ALA A 358 -19.57 13.70 13.53
C ALA A 358 -21.07 13.90 13.29
N GLY A 359 -21.78 14.28 14.36
CA GLY A 359 -23.21 14.57 14.32
C GLY A 359 -24.06 13.55 15.08
N MET A 360 -25.25 13.99 15.49
CA MET A 360 -26.14 13.26 16.40
C MET A 360 -26.49 11.84 15.89
N MET A 361 -26.61 11.66 14.57
CA MET A 361 -26.92 10.36 13.96
C MET A 361 -25.75 9.36 14.04
N TYR A 362 -24.51 9.84 14.05
CA TYR A 362 -23.31 8.99 14.11
C TYR A 362 -22.85 8.71 15.55
N ARG A 363 -23.18 9.56 16.53
CA ARG A 363 -22.89 9.28 17.95
C ARG A 363 -23.55 7.99 18.47
N GLY A 364 -22.86 7.23 19.31
CA GLY A 364 -23.39 6.01 19.93
C GLY A 364 -22.46 4.81 19.85
N SER A 365 -22.98 3.62 20.17
CA SER A 365 -22.22 2.37 20.16
C SER A 365 -22.29 1.67 18.81
N TYR A 366 -21.13 1.26 18.33
CA TYR A 366 -20.89 0.44 17.16
C TYR A 366 -20.31 -0.90 17.61
N LYS A 367 -20.58 -1.95 16.83
CA LYS A 367 -19.85 -3.22 16.89
C LYS A 367 -18.82 -3.21 15.77
N ALA A 368 -17.56 -3.38 16.11
CA ALA A 368 -16.46 -3.49 15.17
C ALA A 368 -15.88 -4.91 15.21
N THR A 369 -15.44 -5.40 14.06
CA THR A 369 -14.73 -6.66 13.91
C THR A 369 -13.44 -6.38 13.16
N ASP A 370 -12.31 -6.71 13.77
CA ASP A 370 -11.00 -6.63 13.13
C ASP A 370 -10.55 -8.02 12.69
N LYS A 371 -9.95 -8.12 11.51
CA LYS A 371 -9.38 -9.37 10.97
C LYS A 371 -8.04 -9.14 10.32
N PHE A 372 -7.12 -10.07 10.54
CA PHE A 372 -5.82 -10.13 9.89
C PHE A 372 -5.76 -11.37 9.01
N VAL A 373 -5.68 -11.17 7.70
CA VAL A 373 -5.73 -12.24 6.69
C VAL A 373 -4.58 -12.08 5.72
N ASP A 374 -3.87 -13.14 5.37
CA ASP A 374 -2.79 -13.10 4.38
C ASP A 374 -3.29 -13.39 2.95
N SER A 375 -2.38 -13.37 1.96
CA SER A 375 -2.74 -13.68 0.57
C SER A 375 -3.11 -15.14 0.35
N ASP A 376 -2.67 -16.04 1.22
CA ASP A 376 -2.98 -17.48 1.15
C ASP A 376 -4.36 -17.79 1.76
N GLY A 377 -5.01 -16.79 2.36
CA GLY A 377 -6.34 -16.90 2.96
C GLY A 377 -6.31 -17.36 4.42
N ASN A 378 -5.13 -17.45 5.05
CA ASN A 378 -5.01 -17.81 6.45
C ASN A 378 -5.47 -16.66 7.33
N LEU A 379 -6.33 -16.96 8.30
CA LEU A 379 -6.76 -16.03 9.32
C LEU A 379 -5.79 -16.08 10.51
N HIS A 380 -5.07 -14.98 10.75
CA HIS A 380 -4.08 -14.89 11.83
C HIS A 380 -4.69 -14.41 13.13
N LEU A 381 -5.61 -13.44 13.07
CA LEU A 381 -6.31 -12.92 14.23
C LEU A 381 -7.69 -12.37 13.82
N SER A 382 -8.70 -12.62 14.65
CA SER A 382 -10.04 -12.03 14.51
C SER A 382 -10.65 -11.77 15.88
N TYR A 383 -11.15 -10.57 16.10
CA TYR A 383 -11.86 -10.23 17.32
C TYR A 383 -12.94 -9.17 17.09
N ASP A 384 -13.97 -9.22 17.93
CA ASP A 384 -15.04 -8.22 17.96
C ASP A 384 -14.84 -7.27 19.14
N TYR A 385 -15.06 -5.99 18.95
CA TYR A 385 -14.97 -4.99 20.00
C TYR A 385 -16.03 -3.91 19.82
N LYS A 386 -16.27 -3.13 20.87
CA LYS A 386 -17.23 -2.03 20.86
C LYS A 386 -16.51 -0.74 20.54
N VAL A 387 -17.04 0.05 19.61
CA VAL A 387 -16.59 1.44 19.39
C VAL A 387 -17.68 2.38 19.85
N GLN A 388 -17.36 3.39 20.64
CA GLN A 388 -18.31 4.38 21.12
C GLN A 388 -17.89 5.76 20.61
N ILE A 389 -18.72 6.34 19.73
CA ILE A 389 -18.54 7.72 19.27
C ILE A 389 -19.26 8.66 20.22
N THR A 390 -18.51 9.50 20.92
CA THR A 390 -19.03 10.46 21.91
C THR A 390 -18.81 11.90 21.47
N LYS A 391 -19.41 12.85 22.19
CA LYS A 391 -19.19 14.29 21.95
C LYS A 391 -17.78 14.72 22.38
#